data_AF-A0A7J3JVB8-F1
#
_entry.id   AF-A0A7J3JVB8-F1
#
_cell.length_a   1.000
_cell.length_b   1.000
_cell.length_c   1.000
_cell.angle_alpha   90.00
_cell.angle_beta   90.00
_cell.angle_gamma   90.00
#
_symmetry.space_group_name_H-M   'P 1'
#
loop_
_entity.id
_entity.type
_entity.pdbx_description
1 polymer ?
#
loop_
_entity_poly.entity_id
_entity_poly.type
_entity_poly.pdbx_seq_one_letter_code
_entity_poly.pdbx_strand_id
1 'polypeptide(L)'
;MLPNRYLGDIYERLRNYVAYDRRERTFKIVPCYLFTVIKTLTDLGVKVINNTGLQESQPLPLKLEFKGQLRDYQQEAINNWYSNSGRGIIALPTGSGKTIIGVAALTSLNERTLVVAYTKDQLTQWRDSILKFTNAQPSLIGMYYSEEKKIAPITLTTYQTAFKYISELMRYFTFLLIDEVH
;
A
#
# COMPACT_ATOMS: atom_id res chain seq x y z
N MET A 1 -34.86 -7.08 15.86
CA MET A 1 -33.79 -7.84 16.55
C MET A 1 -32.92 -6.86 17.28
N LEU A 2 -32.95 -6.85 18.61
CA LEU A 2 -31.94 -6.16 19.41
C LEU A 2 -30.61 -6.91 19.23
N PRO A 3 -29.47 -6.24 19.02
CA PRO A 3 -28.19 -6.92 19.00
C PRO A 3 -27.97 -7.61 20.35
N ASN A 4 -27.82 -8.93 20.35
CA ASN A 4 -27.65 -9.77 21.55
C ASN A 4 -26.23 -9.63 22.16
N ARG A 5 -25.54 -8.51 21.90
CA ARG A 5 -24.14 -8.26 22.28
C ARG A 5 -23.97 -6.83 22.75
N TYR A 6 -23.24 -6.68 23.85
CA TYR A 6 -22.92 -5.39 24.44
C TYR A 6 -21.92 -4.64 23.54
N LEU A 7 -22.24 -3.38 23.19
CA LEU A 7 -21.39 -2.56 22.32
C LEU A 7 -20.01 -2.29 22.96
N GLY A 8 -19.90 -2.34 24.28
CA GLY A 8 -18.64 -2.15 25.00
C GLY A 8 -17.60 -3.22 24.71
N ASP A 9 -18.00 -4.50 24.56
CA ASP A 9 -17.06 -5.59 24.25
C ASP A 9 -16.47 -5.44 22.85
N ILE A 10 -17.28 -4.96 21.92
CA ILE A 10 -16.85 -4.64 20.56
C ILE A 10 -15.90 -3.44 20.58
N TYR A 11 -16.22 -2.41 21.36
CA TYR A 11 -15.39 -1.22 21.50
C TYR A 11 -14.01 -1.54 22.09
N GLU A 12 -13.92 -2.36 23.14
CA GLU A 12 -12.62 -2.72 23.74
C GLU A 12 -11.66 -3.37 22.74
N ARG A 13 -12.18 -4.19 21.82
CA ARG A 13 -11.36 -4.79 20.74
C ARG A 13 -10.94 -3.79 19.66
N LEU A 14 -11.69 -2.69 19.51
CA LEU A 14 -11.53 -1.73 18.44
C LEU A 14 -10.91 -0.39 18.88
N ARG A 15 -10.75 -0.16 20.19
CA ARG A 15 -10.38 1.14 20.77
C ARG A 15 -9.09 1.74 20.20
N ASN A 16 -8.16 0.90 19.72
CA ASN A 16 -6.90 1.34 19.12
C ASN A 16 -7.02 1.73 17.63
N TYR A 17 -8.15 1.43 16.99
CA TYR A 17 -8.39 1.61 15.56
C TYR A 17 -9.49 2.63 15.25
N VAL A 18 -10.35 2.91 16.23
CA VAL A 18 -11.54 3.74 16.05
C VAL A 18 -11.58 4.88 17.07
N ALA A 19 -12.01 6.05 16.61
CA ALA A 19 -12.26 7.21 17.47
C ALA A 19 -13.76 7.52 17.47
N TYR A 20 -14.34 7.76 18.65
CA TYR A 20 -15.75 8.11 18.75
C TYR A 20 -15.97 9.61 18.51
N ASP A 21 -16.74 9.95 17.49
CA ASP A 21 -17.22 11.31 17.25
C ASP A 21 -18.57 11.53 17.95
N ARG A 22 -18.54 12.32 19.03
CA ARG A 22 -19.74 12.62 19.83
C ARG A 22 -20.79 13.43 19.07
N ARG A 23 -20.39 14.26 18.10
CA ARG A 23 -21.31 15.14 17.36
C ARG A 23 -22.14 14.32 16.38
N GLU A 24 -21.45 13.50 15.60
CA GLU A 24 -22.07 12.64 14.59
C GLU A 24 -22.62 11.33 15.18
N ARG A 25 -22.27 11.02 16.44
CA ARG A 25 -22.58 9.73 17.11
C ARG A 25 -22.10 8.53 16.28
N THR A 26 -20.92 8.66 15.68
CA THR A 26 -20.30 7.64 14.83
C THR A 26 -18.88 7.31 15.31
N PHE A 27 -18.41 6.11 14.97
CA PHE A 27 -17.00 5.77 15.09
C PHE A 27 -16.29 6.09 13.78
N LYS A 28 -15.22 6.89 13.86
CA LYS A 28 -14.34 7.23 12.76
C LYS A 28 -13.12 6.31 12.77
N ILE A 29 -12.68 5.92 11.59
CA ILE A 29 -11.51 5.07 11.38
C ILE A 29 -10.54 5.78 10.45
N VAL A 30 -9.25 5.65 10.72
CA VAL A 30 -8.23 6.00 9.73
C VAL A 30 -8.25 4.92 8.65
N PRO A 31 -8.19 5.26 7.34
CA PRO A 31 -8.32 4.28 6.26
C PRO A 31 -7.37 3.08 6.35
N CYS A 32 -6.16 3.27 6.88
CA CYS A 32 -5.17 2.19 7.05
C CYS A 32 -5.63 1.07 8.01
N TYR A 33 -6.58 1.34 8.90
CA TYR A 33 -7.12 0.35 9.83
C TYR A 33 -8.41 -0.31 9.33
N LEU A 34 -8.96 0.09 8.17
CA LEU A 34 -10.25 -0.38 7.68
C LEU A 34 -10.36 -1.91 7.68
N PHE A 35 -9.43 -2.62 7.05
CA PHE A 35 -9.49 -4.08 6.93
C PHE A 35 -9.24 -4.79 8.26
N THR A 36 -8.42 -4.22 9.14
CA THR A 36 -8.25 -4.71 10.53
C THR A 36 -9.58 -4.63 11.29
N VAL A 37 -10.30 -3.51 11.15
CA VAL A 37 -11.61 -3.32 11.79
C VAL A 37 -12.67 -4.25 11.20
N ILE A 38 -12.74 -4.38 9.87
CA ILE A 38 -13.67 -5.31 9.19
C ILE A 38 -13.44 -6.74 9.67
N LYS A 39 -12.19 -7.19 9.69
CA LYS A 39 -11.82 -8.53 10.17
C LYS A 39 -12.23 -8.73 11.62
N THR A 40 -11.86 -7.78 12.50
CA THR A 40 -12.20 -7.85 13.93
C THR A 40 -13.70 -7.92 14.16
N LEU A 41 -14.50 -7.13 13.44
CA LEU A 41 -15.96 -7.17 13.52
C LEU A 41 -16.54 -8.49 13.00
N THR A 42 -15.99 -9.00 11.91
CA THR A 42 -16.43 -10.27 11.29
C THR A 42 -16.09 -11.46 12.19
N ASP A 43 -14.91 -11.48 12.82
CA ASP A 43 -14.51 -12.47 13.83
C ASP A 43 -15.43 -12.44 15.07
N LEU A 44 -16.02 -11.28 15.35
CA LEU A 44 -17.08 -11.10 16.34
C LEU A 44 -18.48 -11.44 15.78
N GLY A 45 -18.61 -12.02 14.59
CA GLY A 45 -19.91 -12.39 14.01
C GLY A 45 -20.79 -11.19 13.63
N VAL A 46 -20.22 -9.98 13.54
CA VAL A 46 -20.94 -8.80 13.06
C VAL A 46 -20.91 -8.81 11.53
N LYS A 47 -22.08 -8.71 10.90
CA LYS A 47 -22.18 -8.53 9.45
C LYS A 47 -21.76 -7.10 9.09
N VAL A 48 -20.65 -6.96 8.36
CA VAL A 48 -20.14 -5.65 7.93
C VAL A 48 -20.54 -5.38 6.48
N ILE A 49 -21.04 -4.17 6.21
CA ILE A 49 -21.32 -3.66 4.87
C ILE A 49 -20.25 -2.61 4.55
N ASN A 50 -19.37 -2.89 3.59
CA ASN A 50 -18.29 -1.98 3.19
C ASN A 50 -18.67 -1.17 1.94
N ASN A 51 -19.08 0.08 2.12
CA ASN A 51 -19.43 1.01 1.05
C ASN A 51 -18.30 2.02 0.73
N THR A 52 -17.07 1.78 1.20
CA THR A 52 -15.94 2.72 1.00
C THR A 52 -15.37 2.71 -0.41
N GLY A 53 -15.60 1.62 -1.17
CA GLY A 53 -14.94 1.37 -2.46
C GLY A 53 -13.47 0.96 -2.35
N LEU A 54 -12.91 0.85 -1.13
CA LEU A 54 -11.54 0.40 -0.91
C LEU A 54 -11.47 -1.12 -0.91
N GLN A 55 -10.39 -1.64 -1.49
CA GLN A 55 -10.11 -3.07 -1.62
C GLN A 55 -8.86 -3.42 -0.80
N GLU A 56 -8.84 -4.63 -0.20
CA GLU A 56 -7.66 -5.11 0.54
C GLU A 56 -6.60 -5.67 -0.42
N SER A 57 -7.05 -6.22 -1.54
CA SER A 57 -6.22 -6.77 -2.61
C SER A 57 -6.81 -6.36 -3.97
N GLN A 58 -5.92 -6.00 -4.87
CA GLN A 58 -6.17 -5.64 -6.25
C GLN A 58 -4.95 -6.08 -7.08
N PRO A 59 -4.92 -7.35 -7.54
CA PRO A 59 -3.77 -7.90 -8.24
C PRO A 59 -3.41 -7.15 -9.53
N LEU A 60 -2.13 -7.20 -9.89
CA LEU A 60 -1.67 -6.75 -11.20
C LEU A 60 -2.31 -7.60 -12.31
N PRO A 61 -2.59 -7.02 -13.49
CA PRO A 61 -3.22 -7.73 -14.62
C PRO A 61 -2.32 -8.81 -15.24
N LEU A 62 -1.02 -8.78 -14.94
CA LEU A 62 -0.01 -9.75 -15.32
C LEU A 62 0.81 -10.07 -14.08
N LYS A 63 1.18 -11.34 -13.89
CA LYS A 63 2.14 -11.73 -12.85
C LYS A 63 3.53 -11.21 -13.22
N LEU A 64 4.08 -10.35 -12.39
CA LEU A 64 5.44 -9.87 -12.57
C LEU A 64 6.47 -10.86 -12.07
N GLU A 65 7.55 -11.00 -12.83
CA GLU A 65 8.70 -11.82 -12.50
C GLU A 65 9.91 -10.92 -12.27
N PHE A 66 10.59 -11.12 -11.15
CA PHE A 66 11.83 -10.43 -10.86
C PHE A 66 12.99 -11.08 -11.63
N LYS A 67 13.75 -10.25 -12.35
CA LYS A 67 14.91 -10.66 -13.17
C LYS A 67 16.25 -10.27 -12.57
N GLY A 68 16.24 -9.59 -11.42
CA GLY A 68 17.47 -9.23 -10.71
C GLY A 68 17.99 -10.36 -9.84
N GLN A 69 19.17 -10.16 -9.28
CA GLN A 69 19.72 -10.99 -8.21
C GLN A 69 19.89 -10.11 -6.97
N LEU A 70 19.25 -10.51 -5.87
CA LEU A 70 19.42 -9.86 -4.59
C LEU A 70 20.70 -10.38 -3.91
N ARG A 71 21.40 -9.49 -3.22
CA ARG A 71 22.48 -9.87 -2.28
C ARG A 71 21.86 -10.49 -1.03
N ASP A 72 22.64 -11.24 -0.26
CA ASP A 72 22.15 -11.98 0.92
C ASP A 72 21.39 -11.08 1.91
N TYR A 73 21.94 -9.91 2.27
CA TYR A 73 21.27 -8.96 3.16
C TYR A 73 19.99 -8.36 2.57
N GLN A 74 19.91 -8.23 1.24
CA GLN A 74 18.71 -7.73 0.56
C GLN A 74 17.61 -8.80 0.56
N GLN A 75 18.00 -10.06 0.38
CA GLN A 75 17.11 -11.21 0.47
C GLN A 75 16.58 -11.40 1.90
N GLU A 76 17.44 -11.25 2.90
CA GLU A 76 17.02 -11.26 4.31
C GLU A 76 16.02 -10.14 4.60
N ALA A 77 16.30 -8.91 4.15
CA ALA A 77 15.42 -7.77 4.35
C ALA A 77 14.02 -7.98 3.75
N ILE A 78 13.93 -8.48 2.51
CA ILE A 78 12.64 -8.73 1.87
C ILE A 78 11.89 -9.90 2.52
N ASN A 79 12.58 -10.96 2.95
CA ASN A 79 11.98 -12.11 3.63
C ASN A 79 11.37 -11.70 4.99
N ASN A 80 12.09 -10.88 5.76
CA ASN A 80 11.60 -10.35 7.03
C ASN A 80 10.39 -9.44 6.83
N TRP A 81 10.44 -8.56 5.83
CA TRP A 81 9.31 -7.70 5.49
C TRP A 81 8.08 -8.49 5.02
N TYR A 82 8.29 -9.53 4.20
CA TYR A 82 7.22 -10.41 3.73
C TYR A 82 6.59 -11.20 4.88
N SER A 83 7.40 -11.72 5.80
CA SER A 83 6.94 -12.40 7.01
C SER A 83 6.12 -11.48 7.93
N ASN A 84 6.34 -10.16 7.85
CA ASN A 84 5.52 -9.14 8.51
C ASN A 84 4.32 -8.67 7.64
N SER A 85 3.75 -9.58 6.84
CA SER A 85 2.60 -9.33 5.96
C SER A 85 2.80 -8.20 4.95
N GLY A 86 4.04 -7.99 4.49
CA GLY A 86 4.36 -6.92 3.53
C GLY A 86 4.19 -5.51 4.09
N ARG A 87 4.33 -5.34 5.41
CA ARG A 87 4.20 -4.04 6.09
C ARG A 87 5.46 -3.74 6.89
N GLY A 88 6.03 -2.55 6.73
CA GLY A 88 7.20 -2.14 7.51
C GLY A 88 8.16 -1.26 6.72
N ILE A 89 9.24 -0.85 7.40
CA ILE A 89 10.30 0.01 6.84
C ILE A 89 11.56 -0.84 6.68
N ILE A 90 12.18 -0.80 5.50
CA ILE A 90 13.50 -1.39 5.24
C ILE A 90 14.54 -0.26 5.28
N ALA A 91 15.27 -0.17 6.39
CA ALA A 91 16.31 0.84 6.59
C ALA A 91 17.69 0.30 6.20
N LEU A 92 18.24 0.80 5.10
CA LEU A 92 19.59 0.49 4.63
C LEU A 92 20.39 1.77 4.35
N PRO A 93 21.73 1.75 4.31
CA PRO A 93 22.54 2.87 3.85
C PRO A 93 22.25 3.23 2.39
N THR A 94 22.53 4.47 1.99
CA THR A 94 22.48 4.89 0.57
C THR A 94 23.44 4.03 -0.27
N GLY A 95 23.12 3.83 -1.54
CA GLY A 95 23.92 2.96 -2.43
C GLY A 95 23.76 1.45 -2.20
N SER A 96 23.06 1.01 -1.14
CA SER A 96 22.83 -0.42 -0.84
C SER A 96 21.81 -1.10 -1.76
N GLY A 97 21.22 -0.36 -2.72
CA GLY A 97 20.22 -0.90 -3.65
C GLY A 97 18.80 -1.00 -3.06
N LYS A 98 18.33 -0.02 -2.28
CA LYS A 98 16.95 -0.01 -1.79
C LYS A 98 15.91 -0.15 -2.91
N THR A 99 16.18 0.49 -4.05
CA THR A 99 15.33 0.41 -5.24
C THR A 99 15.15 -1.02 -5.71
N ILE A 100 16.21 -1.84 -5.76
CA ILE A 100 16.09 -3.23 -6.20
C ILE A 100 15.26 -4.08 -5.24
N ILE A 101 15.36 -3.81 -3.93
CA ILE A 101 14.53 -4.46 -2.91
C ILE A 101 13.07 -4.08 -3.11
N GLY A 102 12.77 -2.80 -3.34
CA GLY A 102 11.40 -2.36 -3.58
C GLY A 102 10.80 -2.92 -4.87
N VAL A 103 11.60 -3.06 -5.94
CA VAL A 103 11.16 -3.76 -7.16
C VAL A 103 10.88 -5.23 -6.86
N ALA A 104 11.73 -5.91 -6.09
CA ALA A 104 11.50 -7.28 -5.67
C ALA A 104 10.24 -7.42 -4.81
N ALA A 105 9.98 -6.47 -3.90
CA ALA A 105 8.78 -6.41 -3.07
C ALA A 105 7.51 -6.26 -3.92
N LEU A 106 7.54 -5.37 -4.92
CA LEU A 106 6.47 -5.18 -5.89
C LEU A 106 6.16 -6.48 -6.64
N THR A 107 7.19 -7.19 -7.13
CA THR A 107 6.98 -8.48 -7.81
C THR A 107 6.49 -9.59 -6.89
N SER A 108 6.90 -9.58 -5.63
CA SER A 108 6.52 -10.60 -4.63
C SER A 108 5.06 -10.48 -4.23
N LEU A 109 4.58 -9.25 -3.98
CA LEU A 109 3.16 -9.01 -3.69
C LEU A 109 2.28 -9.12 -4.93
N ASN A 110 2.76 -8.66 -6.09
CA ASN A 110 2.02 -8.65 -7.35
C ASN A 110 0.65 -7.92 -7.26
N GLU A 111 0.63 -6.83 -6.51
CA GLU A 111 -0.53 -5.99 -6.21
C GLU A 111 -0.41 -4.64 -6.95
N ARG A 112 -1.54 -3.97 -7.22
CA ARG A 112 -1.51 -2.61 -7.76
C ARG A 112 -0.79 -1.68 -6.79
N THR A 113 0.24 -1.01 -7.32
CA THR A 113 1.25 -0.34 -6.50
C THR A 113 1.30 1.15 -6.79
N LEU A 114 1.25 1.96 -5.74
CA LEU A 114 1.62 3.37 -5.78
C LEU A 114 3.04 3.53 -5.23
N VAL A 115 3.97 3.98 -6.06
CA VAL A 115 5.32 4.34 -5.61
C VAL A 115 5.37 5.85 -5.41
N VAL A 116 5.86 6.29 -4.25
CA VAL A 116 5.99 7.69 -3.88
C VAL A 116 7.46 8.03 -3.70
N ALA A 117 7.96 9.05 -4.40
CA ALA A 117 9.32 9.58 -4.24
C ALA A 117 9.31 11.12 -4.14
N TYR A 118 10.45 11.75 -3.89
CA TYR A 118 10.54 13.21 -3.72
C TYR A 118 10.58 13.96 -5.05
N THR A 119 11.36 13.48 -6.02
CA THR A 119 11.64 14.22 -7.26
C THR A 119 11.21 13.46 -8.51
N LYS A 120 11.00 14.19 -9.62
CA LYS A 120 10.70 13.59 -10.93
C LYS A 120 11.82 12.65 -11.39
N ASP A 121 13.08 13.00 -11.13
CA ASP A 121 14.23 12.18 -11.50
C ASP A 121 14.23 10.83 -10.77
N GLN A 122 13.88 10.82 -9.47
CA GLN A 122 13.71 9.57 -8.72
C GLN A 122 12.60 8.70 -9.32
N LEU A 123 11.47 9.30 -9.73
CA LEU A 123 10.40 8.54 -10.40
C LEU A 123 10.88 7.92 -11.71
N THR A 124 11.66 8.65 -12.50
CA THR A 124 12.26 8.11 -13.73
C THR A 124 13.20 6.95 -13.42
N GLN A 125 14.06 7.08 -12.40
CA GLN A 125 14.93 5.99 -11.95
C GLN A 125 14.14 4.75 -11.47
N TRP A 126 13.02 4.97 -10.78
CA TRP A 126 12.10 3.89 -10.39
C TRP A 126 11.49 3.20 -11.60
N ARG A 127 10.96 3.97 -12.55
CA ARG A 127 10.42 3.43 -13.81
C ARG A 127 11.44 2.57 -14.52
N ASP A 128 12.65 3.08 -14.70
CA ASP A 128 13.72 2.38 -15.41
C ASP A 128 14.15 1.12 -14.66
N SER A 129 14.20 1.18 -13.33
CA SER A 129 14.50 0.01 -12.48
C SER A 129 13.43 -1.08 -12.58
N ILE A 130 12.15 -0.70 -12.57
CA ILE A 130 11.04 -1.66 -12.74
C ILE A 130 11.14 -2.34 -14.12
N LEU A 131 11.34 -1.57 -15.18
CA LEU A 131 11.46 -2.12 -16.54
C LEU A 131 12.71 -2.99 -16.71
N LYS A 132 13.82 -2.62 -16.07
CA LYS A 132 15.08 -3.36 -16.13
C LYS A 132 15.02 -4.68 -15.37
N PHE A 133 14.47 -4.67 -14.16
CA PHE A 133 14.52 -5.82 -13.24
C PHE A 133 13.24 -6.66 -13.23
N THR A 134 12.30 -6.41 -14.15
CA THR A 134 11.09 -7.23 -14.25
C THR A 134 10.71 -7.57 -15.71
N ASN A 135 9.63 -8.33 -15.88
CA ASN A 135 8.95 -8.53 -17.16
C ASN A 135 7.83 -7.49 -17.42
N ALA A 136 7.75 -6.40 -16.65
CA ALA A 136 6.72 -5.39 -16.81
C ALA A 136 6.80 -4.69 -18.17
N GLN A 137 5.63 -4.49 -18.79
CA GLN A 137 5.51 -3.68 -20.00
C GLN A 137 5.39 -2.19 -19.64
N PRO A 138 5.91 -1.26 -20.46
CA PRO A 138 5.77 0.19 -20.21
C PRO A 138 4.32 0.66 -20.04
N SER A 139 3.35 -0.05 -20.62
CA SER A 139 1.92 0.23 -20.46
C SER A 139 1.38 -0.02 -19.04
N LEU A 140 2.03 -0.89 -18.26
CA LEU A 140 1.66 -1.15 -16.86
C LEU A 140 2.10 -0.04 -15.91
N ILE A 141 2.98 0.85 -16.38
CA ILE A 141 3.55 1.94 -15.59
C ILE A 141 2.95 3.28 -16.02
N GLY A 142 2.49 4.04 -15.03
CA GLY A 142 1.96 5.39 -15.17
C GLY A 142 2.72 6.36 -14.30
N MET A 143 2.84 7.60 -14.74
CA MET A 143 3.32 8.70 -13.90
C MET A 143 2.13 9.61 -13.56
N TYR A 144 2.04 9.99 -12.29
CA TYR A 144 1.01 10.90 -11.81
C TYR A 144 1.65 12.07 -11.04
N TYR A 145 1.94 13.17 -11.72
CA TYR A 145 2.45 14.43 -11.18
C TYR A 145 2.03 15.61 -12.06
N SER A 146 2.39 16.86 -11.72
CA SER A 146 1.87 18.10 -12.33
C SER A 146 1.51 18.06 -13.82
N GLU A 147 2.43 17.59 -14.68
CA GLU A 147 2.29 17.59 -16.15
C GLU A 147 1.76 16.27 -16.73
N GLU A 148 1.80 15.17 -15.96
CA GLU A 148 1.38 13.84 -16.43
C GLU A 148 0.39 13.23 -15.43
N LYS A 149 -0.81 12.90 -15.90
CA LYS A 149 -1.91 12.38 -15.07
C LYS A 149 -2.33 10.99 -15.53
N LYS A 150 -1.34 10.10 -15.67
CA LYS A 150 -1.56 8.73 -16.13
C LYS A 150 -1.59 7.78 -14.94
N ILE A 151 -2.79 7.30 -14.61
CA ILE A 151 -2.97 6.18 -13.68
C ILE A 151 -2.79 4.87 -14.44
N ALA A 152 -1.95 3.98 -13.91
CA ALA A 152 -1.75 2.63 -14.41
C ALA A 152 -1.63 1.64 -13.22
N PRO A 153 -1.64 0.31 -13.43
CA PRO A 153 -1.52 -0.67 -12.35
C PRO A 153 -0.33 -0.44 -11.41
N ILE A 154 0.79 0.04 -11.94
CA ILE A 154 1.90 0.60 -11.16
C ILE A 154 1.96 2.09 -11.48
N THR A 155 1.73 2.93 -10.48
CA THR A 155 1.78 4.39 -10.65
C THR A 155 2.88 4.98 -9.79
N LEU A 156 3.66 5.87 -10.38
CA LEU A 156 4.75 6.58 -9.75
C LEU A 156 4.31 8.04 -9.53
N THR A 157 4.47 8.56 -8.32
CA THR A 157 4.02 9.93 -7.97
C THR A 157 4.97 10.60 -6.99
N THR A 158 4.93 11.94 -6.94
CA THR A 158 5.68 12.69 -5.93
C THR A 158 4.90 12.80 -4.61
N TYR A 159 5.57 12.98 -3.48
CA TYR A 159 4.91 13.23 -2.19
C TYR A 159 3.86 14.34 -2.24
N GLN A 160 4.21 15.49 -2.84
CA GLN A 160 3.28 16.62 -2.97
C GLN A 160 2.04 16.26 -3.77
N THR A 161 2.20 15.49 -4.86
CA THR A 161 1.08 15.06 -5.68
C THR A 161 0.24 14.00 -4.95
N ALA A 162 0.89 13.01 -4.32
CA ALA A 162 0.22 11.98 -3.53
C ALA A 162 -0.68 12.61 -2.46
N PHE A 163 -0.15 13.57 -1.70
CA PHE A 163 -0.90 14.29 -0.67
C PHE A 163 -2.09 15.06 -1.26
N LYS A 164 -1.86 15.79 -2.35
CA LYS A 164 -2.91 16.61 -2.99
C LYS A 164 -4.05 15.76 -3.60
N TYR A 165 -3.74 14.58 -4.12
CA TYR A 165 -4.69 13.74 -4.87
C TYR A 165 -5.01 12.41 -4.17
N ILE A 166 -4.78 12.31 -2.87
CA ILE A 166 -4.92 11.04 -2.13
C ILE A 166 -6.33 10.43 -2.26
N SER A 167 -7.38 11.25 -2.22
CA SER A 167 -8.78 10.80 -2.36
C SER A 167 -9.10 10.19 -3.73
N GLU A 168 -8.36 10.58 -4.76
CA GLU A 168 -8.46 10.02 -6.11
C GLU A 168 -7.61 8.75 -6.22
N LEU A 169 -6.37 8.78 -5.73
CA LEU A 169 -5.41 7.68 -5.89
C LEU A 169 -5.73 6.47 -5.02
N MET A 170 -6.23 6.67 -3.79
CA MET A 170 -6.37 5.60 -2.78
C MET A 170 -7.25 4.42 -3.19
N ARG A 171 -8.13 4.60 -4.20
CA ARG A 171 -9.06 3.55 -4.68
C ARG A 171 -8.42 2.59 -5.70
N TYR A 172 -7.23 2.92 -6.20
CA TYR A 172 -6.61 2.18 -7.30
C TYR A 172 -5.43 1.29 -6.88
N PHE A 173 -4.95 1.43 -5.64
CA PHE A 173 -3.73 0.80 -5.17
C PHE A 173 -3.94 0.15 -3.82
N THR A 174 -3.40 -1.06 -3.68
CA THR A 174 -3.45 -1.87 -2.46
C THR A 174 -2.05 -2.05 -1.86
N PHE A 175 -1.00 -1.74 -2.63
CA PHE A 175 0.37 -1.65 -2.14
C PHE A 175 0.90 -0.21 -2.26
N LEU A 176 1.44 0.32 -1.17
CA LEU A 176 2.09 1.62 -1.10
C LEU A 176 3.58 1.42 -0.85
N LEU A 177 4.40 1.89 -1.79
CA LEU A 177 5.86 1.88 -1.68
C LEU A 177 6.33 3.32 -1.56
N ILE A 178 7.04 3.64 -0.48
CA ILE A 178 7.53 4.99 -0.21
C ILE A 178 9.06 4.97 -0.24
N ASP A 179 9.64 5.77 -1.12
CA ASP A 179 11.09 5.97 -1.21
C ASP A 179 11.54 7.08 -0.25
N GLU A 180 12.72 6.90 0.35
CA GLU A 180 13.31 7.84 1.32
C GLU A 180 12.37 8.24 2.48
N VAL A 181 11.74 7.26 3.16
CA VAL A 181 10.90 7.50 4.34
C VAL A 181 11.73 7.94 5.57
N HIS A 182 11.83 9.24 5.81
CA HIS A 182 12.48 9.84 6.99
C HIS A 182 11.64 10.98 7.57
#